data_AF-A0A8S1K6H3-F1
#
_entry.id   AF-A0A8S1K6H3-F1
#
_cell.length_a   1.000
_cell.length_b   1.000
_cell.length_c   1.000
_cell.angle_alpha   90.00
_cell.angle_beta   90.00
_cell.angle_gamma   90.00
#
_symmetry.space_group_name_H-M   'P 1'
#
loop_
_entity.id
_entity.type
_entity.pdbx_description
1 polymer ?
#
loop_
_entity_poly.entity_id
_entity_poly.type
_entity_poly.pdbx_seq_one_letter_code
_entity_poly.pdbx_strand_id
1 'polypeptide(L)'
;MSQLSESSSELFVNCDEEVTAICKKLQQILTTIDIQEDKIFALKEAQSCIDSANENLKQMEVELQGFEKNIKDNLKQQFILQKRKLDEINKIYTQMKSKYEIQTSKELLFGKDQQRQKLLKEQEQIYDQNMKLQDAKMVIYGVEKEANEIQINLRRHTDKLSSNIEKQQPIRDALGNSYVLIKTMQNRIRNNKLVLFVVCGIILFAILIIIFMHM
;
A
#
# COMPACT_ATOMS: atom_id res chain seq x y z
N MET A 1 -40.84 -59.31 -42.99
CA MET A 1 -41.07 -58.98 -41.57
C MET A 1 -39.82 -59.15 -40.71
N SER A 2 -38.85 -59.99 -41.09
CA SER A 2 -37.59 -60.21 -40.33
C SER A 2 -36.62 -59.02 -40.29
N GLN A 3 -36.60 -58.16 -41.32
CA GLN A 3 -35.71 -57.00 -41.38
C GLN A 3 -36.10 -55.84 -40.43
N LEU A 4 -37.38 -55.75 -40.03
CA LEU A 4 -37.83 -54.73 -39.07
C LEU A 4 -37.46 -55.09 -37.63
N SER A 5 -37.39 -56.39 -37.29
CA SER A 5 -36.97 -56.83 -35.95
C SER A 5 -35.46 -56.75 -35.75
N GLU A 6 -34.66 -57.00 -36.79
CA GLU A 6 -33.20 -56.79 -36.75
C GLU A 6 -32.84 -55.31 -36.62
N SER A 7 -33.46 -54.42 -37.42
CA SER A 7 -33.23 -52.98 -37.34
C SER A 7 -33.67 -52.37 -36.00
N SER A 8 -34.78 -52.85 -35.42
CA SER A 8 -35.22 -52.42 -34.09
C SER A 8 -34.29 -52.94 -32.97
N SER A 9 -33.71 -54.12 -33.15
CA SER A 9 -32.72 -54.68 -32.22
C SER A 9 -31.40 -53.91 -32.26
N GLU A 10 -30.96 -53.43 -33.42
CA GLU A 10 -29.76 -52.59 -33.56
C GLU A 10 -29.95 -51.21 -32.91
N LEU A 11 -31.15 -50.61 -33.03
CA LEU A 11 -31.48 -49.34 -32.37
C LEU A 11 -31.47 -49.45 -30.84
N PHE A 12 -32.00 -50.55 -30.29
CA PHE A 12 -31.99 -50.80 -28.85
C PHE A 12 -30.55 -51.01 -28.32
N VAL A 13 -29.70 -51.71 -29.08
CA VAL A 13 -28.29 -51.91 -28.71
C VAL A 13 -27.51 -50.60 -28.78
N ASN A 14 -27.74 -49.75 -29.79
CA ASN A 14 -27.14 -48.42 -29.85
C ASN A 14 -27.58 -47.53 -28.68
N CYS A 15 -28.86 -47.55 -28.31
CA CYS A 15 -29.34 -46.82 -27.13
C CYS A 15 -28.70 -47.34 -25.83
N ASP A 16 -28.52 -48.65 -25.69
CA ASP A 16 -27.88 -49.27 -24.52
C ASP A 16 -26.38 -48.90 -24.42
N GLU A 17 -25.67 -48.86 -25.56
CA GLU A 17 -24.30 -48.39 -25.63
C GLU A 17 -24.17 -46.90 -25.28
N GLU A 18 -25.10 -46.06 -25.77
CA GLU A 18 -25.14 -44.64 -25.46
C GLU A 18 -25.41 -44.37 -23.97
N VAL A 19 -26.37 -45.06 -23.35
CA VAL A 19 -26.65 -44.94 -21.92
C VAL A 19 -25.44 -45.39 -21.10
N THR A 20 -24.75 -46.45 -21.52
CA THR A 20 -23.53 -46.94 -20.87
C THR A 20 -22.37 -45.93 -20.99
N ALA A 21 -22.23 -45.30 -22.16
CA ALA A 21 -21.23 -44.25 -22.39
C ALA A 21 -21.51 -42.99 -21.55
N ILE A 22 -22.78 -42.59 -21.45
CA ILE A 22 -23.20 -41.45 -20.62
C ILE A 22 -22.99 -41.75 -19.14
N CYS A 23 -23.29 -42.96 -18.67
CA CYS A 23 -23.02 -43.36 -17.28
C CYS A 23 -21.53 -43.33 -16.92
N LYS A 24 -20.64 -43.76 -17.84
CA LYS A 24 -19.18 -43.66 -17.65
C LYS A 24 -18.70 -42.21 -17.60
N LYS A 25 -19.20 -41.35 -18.49
CA LYS A 25 -18.90 -39.91 -18.47
C LYS A 25 -19.40 -39.24 -17.19
N LEU A 26 -20.60 -39.59 -16.73
CA LEU A 26 -21.15 -39.12 -15.45
C LEU A 26 -20.29 -39.53 -14.25
N GLN A 27 -19.85 -40.79 -14.21
CA GLN A 27 -18.94 -41.25 -13.16
C GLN A 27 -17.61 -40.48 -13.19
N GLN A 28 -17.06 -40.22 -14.37
CA GLN A 28 -15.82 -39.45 -14.52
C GLN A 28 -15.98 -37.99 -14.10
N ILE A 29 -17.10 -37.34 -14.46
CA ILE A 29 -17.42 -35.97 -14.03
C ILE A 29 -17.58 -35.93 -12.51
N LEU A 30 -18.33 -36.88 -11.93
CA LEU A 30 -18.54 -36.97 -10.48
C LEU A 30 -17.22 -37.18 -9.69
N THR A 31 -16.26 -37.94 -10.22
CA THR A 31 -14.94 -38.08 -9.58
C THR A 31 -14.06 -36.83 -9.73
N THR A 32 -14.29 -36.01 -10.76
CA THR A 32 -13.47 -34.84 -11.07
C THR A 32 -14.00 -33.54 -10.43
N ILE A 33 -15.28 -33.53 -10.01
CA ILE A 33 -15.93 -32.39 -9.33
C ILE A 33 -15.21 -31.96 -8.05
N ASP A 34 -14.51 -32.87 -7.35
CA ASP A 34 -13.82 -32.51 -6.11
C ASP A 34 -12.52 -31.71 -6.35
N ILE A 35 -11.97 -31.76 -7.57
CA ILE A 35 -10.65 -31.23 -7.93
C ILE A 35 -10.74 -29.89 -8.69
N GLN A 36 -11.86 -29.57 -9.35
CA GLN A 36 -11.98 -28.37 -10.19
C GLN A 36 -12.50 -27.13 -9.43
N GLU A 37 -11.97 -25.95 -9.77
CA GLU A 37 -12.41 -24.63 -9.27
C GLU A 37 -13.85 -24.30 -9.70
N ASP A 38 -14.30 -24.80 -10.87
CA ASP A 38 -15.62 -24.51 -11.45
C ASP A 38 -16.68 -25.59 -11.13
N LYS A 39 -16.88 -25.86 -9.85
CA LYS A 39 -17.85 -26.86 -9.35
C LYS A 39 -19.28 -26.65 -9.87
N ILE A 40 -19.67 -25.40 -10.16
CA ILE A 40 -20.99 -25.04 -10.70
C ILE A 40 -21.15 -25.53 -12.14
N PHE A 41 -20.12 -25.40 -12.97
CA PHE A 41 -20.17 -25.81 -14.37
C PHE A 41 -20.23 -27.33 -14.47
N ALA A 42 -19.41 -28.04 -13.70
CA ALA A 42 -19.41 -29.49 -13.66
C ALA A 42 -20.73 -30.08 -13.11
N LEU A 43 -21.38 -29.42 -12.14
CA LEU A 43 -22.72 -29.82 -11.66
C LEU A 43 -23.82 -29.59 -12.71
N LYS A 44 -23.69 -28.56 -13.55
CA LYS A 44 -24.64 -28.28 -14.64
C LYS A 44 -24.46 -29.25 -15.81
N GLU A 45 -23.22 -29.59 -16.13
CA GLU A 45 -22.89 -30.59 -17.14
C GLU A 45 -23.37 -31.98 -16.71
N ALA A 46 -23.15 -32.36 -15.44
CA ALA A 46 -23.67 -33.61 -14.89
C ALA A 46 -25.21 -33.68 -14.95
N GLN A 47 -25.91 -32.58 -14.65
CA GLN A 47 -27.37 -32.52 -14.80
C GLN A 47 -27.81 -32.78 -16.25
N SER A 48 -27.16 -32.12 -17.21
CA SER A 48 -27.45 -32.30 -18.63
C SER A 48 -27.23 -33.75 -19.07
N CYS A 49 -26.17 -34.41 -18.59
CA CYS A 49 -25.94 -35.83 -18.89
C CYS A 49 -27.00 -36.75 -18.27
N ILE A 50 -27.48 -36.45 -17.06
CA ILE A 50 -28.57 -37.20 -16.42
C ILE A 50 -29.87 -37.06 -17.21
N ASP A 51 -30.17 -35.85 -17.68
CA ASP A 51 -31.37 -35.57 -18.48
C ASP A 51 -31.31 -36.31 -19.82
N SER A 52 -30.18 -36.28 -20.54
CA SER A 52 -29.98 -37.06 -21.77
C SER A 52 -30.05 -38.58 -21.54
N ALA A 53 -29.50 -39.09 -20.44
CA ALA A 53 -29.61 -40.51 -20.10
C ALA A 53 -31.07 -40.93 -19.82
N ASN A 54 -31.86 -40.05 -19.18
CA ASN A 54 -33.28 -40.29 -18.93
C ASN A 54 -34.11 -40.25 -20.23
N GLU A 55 -33.77 -39.39 -21.18
CA GLU A 55 -34.40 -39.37 -22.51
C GLU A 55 -34.11 -40.66 -23.28
N ASN A 56 -32.85 -41.12 -23.31
CA ASN A 56 -32.47 -42.38 -23.94
C ASN A 56 -33.14 -43.58 -23.25
N LEU A 57 -33.27 -43.59 -21.93
CA LEU A 57 -34.05 -44.63 -21.23
C LEU A 57 -35.53 -44.62 -21.63
N LYS A 58 -36.16 -43.45 -21.78
CA LYS A 58 -37.55 -43.37 -22.25
C LYS A 58 -37.68 -43.90 -23.67
N GLN A 59 -36.69 -43.65 -24.53
CA GLN A 59 -36.66 -44.18 -25.89
C GLN A 59 -36.53 -45.71 -25.88
N MET A 60 -35.65 -46.27 -25.05
CA MET A 60 -35.56 -47.73 -24.84
C MET A 60 -36.87 -48.33 -24.31
N GLU A 61 -37.60 -47.63 -23.45
CA GLU A 61 -38.90 -48.06 -22.92
C GLU A 61 -39.99 -48.11 -24.01
N VAL A 62 -39.98 -47.14 -24.94
CA VAL A 62 -40.90 -47.11 -26.09
C VAL A 62 -40.56 -48.23 -27.07
N GLU A 63 -39.28 -48.46 -27.37
CA GLU A 63 -38.83 -49.54 -28.25
C GLU A 63 -39.15 -50.92 -27.67
N LEU A 64 -39.02 -51.10 -26.34
CA LEU A 64 -39.41 -52.31 -25.60
C LEU A 64 -40.90 -52.70 -25.77
N GLN A 65 -41.78 -51.74 -26.08
CA GLN A 65 -43.19 -52.03 -26.32
C GLN A 65 -43.42 -52.68 -27.70
N GLY A 66 -42.50 -52.52 -28.65
CA GLY A 66 -42.58 -53.04 -30.02
C GLY A 66 -42.11 -54.48 -30.24
N PHE A 67 -41.47 -55.13 -29.24
CA PHE A 67 -40.89 -56.47 -29.41
C PHE A 67 -41.83 -57.63 -29.01
N GLU A 68 -41.62 -58.79 -29.66
CA GLU A 68 -42.28 -60.07 -29.33
C GLU A 68 -41.88 -60.61 -27.94
N LYS A 69 -42.79 -61.35 -27.29
CA LYS A 69 -42.69 -61.79 -25.88
C LYS A 69 -41.36 -62.46 -25.49
N ASN A 70 -40.74 -63.25 -26.38
CA ASN A 70 -39.54 -64.01 -26.05
C ASN A 70 -38.25 -63.18 -25.98
N ILE A 71 -38.15 -62.08 -26.75
CA ILE A 71 -36.99 -61.18 -26.75
C ILE A 71 -37.17 -60.08 -25.69
N LYS A 72 -38.43 -59.70 -25.45
CA LYS A 72 -38.85 -58.65 -24.51
C LYS A 72 -38.39 -58.90 -23.08
N ASP A 73 -38.41 -60.13 -22.59
CA ASP A 73 -38.05 -60.42 -21.20
C ASP A 73 -36.55 -60.21 -20.92
N ASN A 74 -35.69 -60.50 -21.90
CA ASN A 74 -34.24 -60.33 -21.76
C ASN A 74 -33.84 -58.84 -21.87
N LEU A 75 -34.43 -58.11 -22.83
CA LEU A 75 -34.23 -56.65 -22.98
C LEU A 75 -34.79 -55.86 -21.79
N LYS A 76 -35.90 -56.33 -21.20
CA LYS A 76 -36.49 -55.73 -20.00
C LYS A 76 -35.58 -55.87 -18.78
N GLN A 77 -34.87 -57.00 -18.64
CA GLN A 77 -33.87 -57.15 -17.58
C GLN A 77 -32.70 -56.18 -17.77
N GLN A 78 -32.20 -56.00 -19.00
CA GLN A 78 -31.15 -55.03 -19.31
C GLN A 78 -31.59 -53.58 -19.02
N PHE A 79 -32.81 -53.21 -19.42
CA PHE A 79 -33.40 -51.91 -19.10
C PHE A 79 -33.51 -51.65 -17.58
N ILE A 80 -33.94 -52.65 -16.81
CA ILE A 80 -34.01 -52.53 -15.33
C ILE A 80 -32.63 -52.31 -14.73
N LEU A 81 -31.58 -52.96 -15.26
CA LEU A 81 -30.20 -52.78 -14.79
C LEU A 81 -29.66 -51.39 -15.14
N GLN A 82 -29.89 -50.90 -16.37
CA GLN A 82 -29.53 -49.55 -16.79
C GLN A 82 -30.22 -48.48 -15.93
N LYS A 83 -31.54 -48.65 -15.69
CA LYS A 83 -32.32 -47.75 -14.83
C LYS A 83 -31.78 -47.69 -13.39
N ARG A 84 -31.42 -48.83 -12.79
CA ARG A 84 -30.83 -48.86 -11.45
C ARG A 84 -29.48 -48.14 -11.39
N LYS A 85 -28.62 -48.34 -12.40
CA LYS A 85 -27.32 -47.64 -12.47
C LYS A 85 -27.50 -46.13 -12.56
N LEU A 86 -28.46 -45.67 -13.36
CA LEU A 86 -28.76 -44.25 -13.46
C LEU A 86 -29.32 -43.71 -12.13
N ASP A 87 -30.23 -44.44 -11.46
CA ASP A 87 -30.78 -44.05 -10.15
C ASP A 87 -29.70 -43.93 -9.06
N GLU A 88 -28.70 -44.82 -9.04
CA GLU A 88 -27.57 -44.74 -8.11
C GLU A 88 -26.71 -43.50 -8.36
N ILE A 89 -26.39 -43.22 -9.63
CA ILE A 89 -25.64 -42.02 -10.04
C ILE A 89 -26.42 -40.75 -9.68
N ASN A 90 -27.73 -40.75 -9.88
CA ASN A 90 -28.61 -39.61 -9.60
C ASN A 90 -28.69 -39.31 -8.08
N LYS A 91 -28.69 -40.35 -7.24
CA LYS A 91 -28.57 -40.20 -5.77
C LYS A 91 -27.26 -39.55 -5.37
N ILE A 92 -26.14 -39.99 -5.95
CA ILE A 92 -24.81 -39.41 -5.69
C ILE A 92 -24.77 -37.94 -6.12
N TYR A 93 -25.29 -37.64 -7.30
CA TYR A 93 -25.39 -36.26 -7.82
C TYR A 93 -26.19 -35.35 -6.86
N THR A 94 -27.37 -35.79 -6.42
CA THR A 94 -28.24 -35.02 -5.52
C THR A 94 -27.57 -34.76 -4.15
N GLN A 95 -26.83 -35.74 -3.63
CA GLN A 95 -26.05 -35.58 -2.40
C GLN A 95 -24.89 -34.59 -2.57
N MET A 96 -24.20 -34.58 -3.71
CA MET A 96 -23.13 -33.60 -3.97
C MET A 96 -23.69 -32.19 -4.13
N LYS A 97 -24.79 -32.02 -4.86
CA LYS A 97 -25.45 -30.73 -5.08
C LYS A 97 -25.88 -30.08 -3.75
N SER A 98 -26.55 -30.83 -2.88
CA SER A 98 -26.98 -30.33 -1.57
C SER A 98 -25.81 -29.90 -0.67
N LYS A 99 -24.69 -30.64 -0.67
CA LYS A 99 -23.48 -30.24 0.07
C LYS A 99 -22.90 -28.92 -0.44
N TYR A 100 -22.87 -28.73 -1.77
CA TYR A 100 -22.37 -27.52 -2.40
C TYR A 100 -23.23 -26.29 -2.08
N GLU A 101 -24.56 -26.41 -2.14
CA GLU A 101 -25.50 -25.31 -1.82
C GLU A 101 -25.38 -24.85 -0.36
N ILE A 102 -25.19 -25.79 0.57
CA ILE A 102 -25.00 -25.49 2.00
C ILE A 102 -23.65 -24.78 2.23
N GLN A 103 -22.60 -25.20 1.54
CA GLN A 103 -21.26 -24.60 1.69
C GLN A 103 -21.20 -23.18 1.12
N THR A 104 -21.77 -22.98 -0.06
CA THR A 104 -21.86 -21.66 -0.72
C THR A 104 -22.68 -20.67 0.13
N SER A 105 -23.79 -21.12 0.72
CA SER A 105 -24.64 -20.27 1.55
C SER A 105 -23.93 -19.81 2.83
N LYS A 106 -23.09 -20.66 3.42
CA LYS A 106 -22.28 -20.30 4.60
C LYS A 106 -21.20 -19.29 4.22
N GLU A 107 -20.46 -19.51 3.14
CA GLU A 107 -19.42 -18.56 2.70
C GLU A 107 -19.99 -17.17 2.36
N LEU A 108 -21.16 -17.10 1.73
CA LEU A 108 -21.81 -15.84 1.40
C LEU A 108 -22.22 -15.04 2.66
N LEU A 109 -22.66 -15.74 3.71
CA LEU A 109 -23.03 -15.13 4.98
C LEU A 109 -21.79 -14.65 5.76
N PHE A 110 -20.72 -15.46 5.83
CA PHE A 110 -19.50 -15.08 6.55
C PHE A 110 -18.66 -14.01 5.81
N GLY A 111 -18.68 -13.99 4.47
CA GLY A 111 -17.94 -13.01 3.68
C GLY A 111 -18.44 -11.57 3.87
N LYS A 112 -19.76 -11.39 4.07
CA LYS A 112 -20.37 -10.06 4.24
C LYS A 112 -20.01 -9.42 5.58
N ASP A 113 -19.91 -10.20 6.65
CA ASP A 113 -19.52 -9.73 7.97
C ASP A 113 -18.03 -9.41 8.06
N GLN A 114 -17.18 -10.21 7.42
CA GLN A 114 -15.74 -9.92 7.31
C GLN A 114 -15.48 -8.63 6.52
N GLN A 115 -16.19 -8.41 5.42
CA GLN A 115 -16.06 -7.19 4.63
C GLN A 115 -16.53 -5.96 5.42
N ARG A 116 -17.62 -6.08 6.18
CA ARG A 116 -18.10 -5.01 7.06
C ARG A 116 -17.11 -4.68 8.18
N GLN A 117 -16.51 -5.68 8.82
CA GLN A 117 -15.48 -5.45 9.83
C GLN A 117 -14.23 -4.79 9.26
N LYS A 118 -13.83 -5.14 8.04
CA LYS A 118 -12.70 -4.49 7.35
C LYS A 118 -12.99 -3.01 7.11
N LEU A 119 -14.17 -2.67 6.61
CA LEU A 119 -14.57 -1.28 6.37
C LEU A 119 -14.64 -0.45 7.66
N LEU A 120 -15.11 -1.04 8.77
CA LEU A 120 -15.13 -0.36 10.07
C LEU A 120 -13.71 -0.07 10.58
N LYS A 121 -12.79 -1.04 10.44
CA LYS A 121 -11.38 -0.84 10.80
C LYS A 121 -10.71 0.23 9.93
N GLU A 122 -11.01 0.25 8.63
CA GLU A 122 -10.50 1.28 7.72
C GLU A 122 -11.04 2.67 8.09
N GLN A 123 -12.32 2.78 8.46
CA GLN A 123 -12.89 4.05 8.94
C GLN A 123 -12.26 4.53 10.25
N GLU A 124 -12.06 3.64 11.22
CA GLU A 124 -11.40 3.95 12.49
C GLU A 124 -9.97 4.44 12.25
N GLN A 125 -9.23 3.76 11.37
CA GLN A 125 -7.88 4.18 10.98
C GLN A 125 -7.85 5.57 10.32
N ILE A 126 -8.81 5.87 9.44
CA ILE A 126 -8.94 7.18 8.81
C ILE A 126 -9.26 8.26 9.86
N TYR A 127 -10.15 7.96 10.79
CA TYR A 127 -10.52 8.88 11.87
C TYR A 127 -9.30 9.21 12.75
N ASP A 128 -8.54 8.20 13.17
CA ASP A 128 -7.31 8.36 13.93
C ASP A 128 -6.24 9.16 13.17
N GLN A 129 -6.09 8.91 11.87
CA GLN A 129 -5.19 9.68 11.02
C GLN A 129 -5.62 11.14 10.91
N ASN A 130 -6.92 11.41 10.84
CA ASN A 130 -7.45 12.77 10.79
C ASN A 130 -7.21 13.52 12.10
N MET A 131 -7.43 12.87 13.24
CA MET A 131 -7.11 13.43 14.56
C MET A 131 -5.62 13.76 14.69
N LYS A 132 -4.74 12.83 14.30
CA LYS A 132 -3.28 13.07 14.29
C LYS A 132 -2.89 14.22 13.36
N LEU A 133 -3.54 14.35 12.21
CA LEU A 133 -3.30 15.46 11.28
C LEU A 133 -3.73 16.80 11.86
N GLN A 134 -4.87 16.83 12.56
CA GLN A 134 -5.35 18.02 13.25
C GLN A 134 -4.40 18.42 14.39
N ASP A 135 -3.92 17.47 15.17
CA ASP A 135 -2.91 17.71 16.23
C ASP A 135 -1.60 18.23 15.63
N ALA A 136 -1.10 17.59 14.57
CA ALA A 136 0.10 18.04 13.86
C ALA A 136 -0.05 19.47 13.33
N LYS A 137 -1.23 19.83 12.80
CA LYS A 137 -1.53 21.19 12.35
C LYS A 137 -1.47 22.20 13.51
N MET A 138 -2.00 21.83 14.68
CA MET A 138 -1.93 22.69 15.87
C MET A 138 -0.49 22.90 16.33
N VAL A 139 0.33 21.84 16.32
CA VAL A 139 1.76 21.93 16.64
C VAL A 139 2.49 22.82 15.64
N ILE A 140 2.25 22.65 14.34
CA ILE A 140 2.86 23.49 13.29
C ILE A 140 2.51 24.97 13.50
N TYR A 141 1.26 25.29 13.83
CA TYR A 141 0.88 26.67 14.13
C TYR A 141 1.62 27.25 15.35
N GLY A 142 1.84 26.42 16.38
CA GLY A 142 2.67 26.79 17.54
C GLY A 142 4.12 27.08 17.14
N VAL A 143 4.71 26.21 16.31
CA VAL A 143 6.08 26.37 15.80
C VAL A 143 6.20 27.61 14.90
N GLU A 144 5.23 27.87 14.03
CA GLU A 144 5.22 29.05 13.17
C GLU A 144 5.18 30.34 13.98
N LYS A 145 4.38 30.37 15.06
CA LYS A 145 4.33 31.51 15.97
C LYS A 145 5.68 31.75 16.66
N GLU A 146 6.33 30.70 17.15
CA GLU A 146 7.64 30.80 17.79
C GLU A 146 8.73 31.20 16.79
N ALA A 147 8.71 30.66 15.57
CA ALA A 147 9.62 31.04 14.50
C ALA A 147 9.48 32.53 14.12
N ASN A 148 8.25 33.04 14.05
CA ASN A 148 8.00 34.45 13.79
C ASN A 148 8.53 35.33 14.94
N GLU A 149 8.35 34.91 16.20
CA GLU A 149 8.92 35.62 17.34
C GLU A 149 10.45 35.67 17.30
N ILE A 150 11.10 34.55 16.96
CA ILE A 150 12.55 34.48 16.75
C ILE A 150 12.98 35.44 15.64
N GLN A 151 12.26 35.49 14.51
CA GLN A 151 12.57 36.39 13.41
C GLN A 151 12.47 37.87 13.82
N ILE A 152 11.43 38.23 14.57
CA ILE A 152 11.27 39.59 15.12
C ILE A 152 12.42 39.93 16.09
N ASN A 153 12.79 39.00 16.96
CA ASN A 153 13.88 39.19 17.91
C ASN A 153 15.24 39.33 17.22
N LEU A 154 15.52 38.50 16.21
CA LEU A 154 16.72 38.61 15.39
C LEU A 154 16.79 39.98 14.71
N ARG A 155 15.69 40.45 14.12
CA ARG A 155 15.64 41.79 13.53
C ARG A 155 15.94 42.88 14.55
N ARG A 156 15.33 42.83 15.75
CA ARG A 156 15.64 43.76 16.84
C ARG A 156 17.11 43.70 17.26
N HIS A 157 17.73 42.52 17.26
CA HIS A 157 19.15 42.36 17.57
C HIS A 157 20.04 42.94 16.48
N THR A 158 19.70 42.75 15.20
CA THR A 158 20.37 43.39 14.07
C THR A 158 20.27 44.91 14.17
N ASP A 159 19.09 45.45 14.46
CA ASP A 159 18.87 46.89 14.62
C ASP A 159 19.70 47.44 15.79
N LYS A 160 19.68 46.76 16.95
CA LYS A 160 20.53 47.12 18.10
C LYS A 160 22.02 47.06 17.77
N LEU A 161 22.47 46.05 17.04
CA LEU A 161 23.86 45.90 16.62
C LEU A 161 24.26 47.03 15.69
N SER A 162 23.42 47.36 14.70
CA SER A 162 23.66 48.46 13.78
C SER A 162 23.76 49.80 14.51
N SER A 163 22.86 50.06 15.47
CA SER A 163 22.90 51.27 16.31
C SER A 163 24.16 51.30 17.19
N ASN A 164 24.60 50.16 17.71
CA ASN A 164 25.84 50.09 18.49
C ASN A 164 27.08 50.34 17.63
N ILE A 165 27.12 49.82 16.40
CA ILE A 165 28.19 50.08 15.43
C ILE A 165 28.22 51.57 15.08
N GLU A 166 27.06 52.17 14.79
CA GLU A 166 26.94 53.59 14.50
C GLU A 166 27.42 54.46 15.67
N LYS A 167 27.10 54.07 16.92
CA LYS A 167 27.60 54.73 18.14
C LYS A 167 29.11 54.55 18.36
N GLN A 168 29.70 53.46 17.89
CA GLN A 168 31.14 53.23 18.01
C GLN A 168 31.96 54.04 17.01
N GLN A 169 31.40 54.37 15.84
CA GLN A 169 32.08 55.17 14.82
C GLN A 169 32.57 56.55 15.34
N PRO A 170 31.75 57.41 15.98
CA PRO A 170 32.21 58.68 16.51
C PRO A 170 33.23 58.52 17.64
N ILE A 171 33.15 57.42 18.42
CA ILE A 171 34.16 57.11 19.45
C ILE A 171 35.51 56.83 18.78
N ARG A 172 35.52 56.03 17.69
CA ARG A 172 36.75 55.74 16.94
C ARG A 172 37.33 57.02 16.31
N ASP A 173 36.48 57.88 15.76
CA ASP A 173 36.92 59.16 15.17
C ASP A 173 37.47 60.11 16.25
N ALA A 174 36.81 60.19 17.40
CA ALA A 174 37.30 60.95 18.55
C ALA A 174 38.63 60.40 19.10
N LEU A 175 38.81 59.07 19.10
CA LEU A 175 40.07 58.43 19.50
C LEU A 175 41.19 58.75 18.51
N GLY A 176 40.89 58.76 17.20
CA GLY A 176 41.82 59.18 16.16
C GLY A 176 42.27 60.63 16.34
N ASN A 177 41.32 61.55 16.57
CA ASN A 177 41.62 62.95 16.86
C ASN A 177 42.44 63.12 18.15
N SER A 178 42.12 62.33 19.19
CA SER A 178 42.86 62.32 20.45
C SER A 178 44.30 61.83 20.26
N TYR A 179 44.52 60.80 19.42
CA TYR A 179 45.86 60.31 19.10
C TYR A 179 46.69 61.36 18.34
N VAL A 180 46.08 62.07 17.37
CA VAL A 180 46.74 63.18 16.67
C VAL A 180 47.10 64.28 17.67
N LEU A 181 46.19 64.65 18.57
CA LEU A 181 46.46 65.66 19.60
C LEU A 181 47.61 65.24 20.51
N ILE A 182 47.61 64.01 21.03
CA ILE A 182 48.69 63.46 21.85
C ILE A 182 50.02 63.50 21.10
N LYS A 183 50.04 63.10 19.83
CA LYS A 183 51.25 63.14 18.98
C LYS A 183 51.78 64.56 18.81
N THR A 184 50.90 65.55 18.62
CA THR A 184 51.32 66.97 18.54
C THR A 184 51.88 67.47 19.87
N MET A 185 51.25 67.12 21.00
CA MET A 185 51.76 67.46 22.33
C MET A 185 53.11 66.80 22.60
N GLN A 186 53.28 65.52 22.25
CA GLN A 186 54.54 64.80 22.40
C GLN A 186 55.67 65.43 21.58
N ASN A 187 55.38 65.82 20.33
CA ASN A 187 56.35 66.52 19.48
C ASN A 187 56.75 67.89 20.06
N ARG A 188 55.79 68.66 20.60
CA ARG A 188 56.06 69.93 21.28
C ARG A 188 56.93 69.71 22.52
N ILE A 189 56.64 68.70 23.34
CA ILE A 189 57.45 68.36 24.52
C ILE A 189 58.88 67.98 24.10
N ARG A 190 59.04 67.17 23.06
CA ARG A 190 60.36 66.78 22.55
C ARG A 190 61.16 67.99 22.07
N ASN A 191 60.54 68.88 21.30
CA ASN A 191 61.18 70.09 20.81
C ASN A 191 61.58 71.02 21.97
N ASN A 192 60.69 71.21 22.95
CA ASN A 192 61.00 72.02 24.13
C ASN A 192 62.15 71.42 24.96
N LYS A 193 62.19 70.09 25.12
CA LYS A 193 63.32 69.40 25.77
C LYS A 193 64.64 69.62 25.01
N LEU A 194 64.61 69.56 23.68
CA LEU A 194 65.79 69.82 22.84
C LEU A 194 66.27 71.28 23.01
N VAL A 195 65.35 72.25 22.94
CA VAL A 195 65.67 73.67 23.17
C VAL A 195 66.29 73.88 24.55
N LEU A 196 65.72 73.28 25.60
CA LEU A 196 66.26 73.37 26.95
C LEU A 196 67.67 72.77 27.06
N PHE A 197 67.94 71.66 26.38
CA PHE A 197 69.27 71.05 26.34
C PHE A 197 70.30 71.95 25.64
N VAL A 198 69.92 72.59 24.53
CA VAL A 198 70.76 73.56 23.81
C VAL A 198 71.09 74.77 24.68
N VAL A 199 70.09 75.36 25.33
CA VAL A 199 70.29 76.52 26.22
C VAL A 199 71.22 76.15 27.38
N CYS A 200 70.99 75.01 28.02
CA CYS A 200 71.84 74.53 29.12
C CYS A 200 73.30 74.28 28.64
N GLY A 201 73.47 73.70 27.46
CA GLY A 201 74.78 73.48 26.84
C GLY A 201 75.56 74.78 26.59
N ILE A 202 74.88 75.83 26.10
CA ILE A 202 75.50 77.15 25.89
C ILE A 202 75.99 77.74 27.22
N ILE A 203 75.18 77.65 28.28
CA ILE A 203 75.55 78.15 29.60
C ILE A 203 76.78 77.41 30.15
N LEU A 204 76.81 76.08 30.06
CA LEU A 204 77.96 75.28 30.49
C LEU A 204 79.23 75.61 29.68
N PHE A 205 79.10 75.79 28.36
CA PHE A 205 80.21 76.15 27.50
C PHE A 205 80.78 77.55 27.84
N ALA A 206 79.90 78.52 28.13
CA ALA A 206 80.32 79.84 28.58
C ALA A 206 81.12 79.79 29.90
N ILE A 207 80.66 78.97 30.86
CA ILE A 207 81.37 78.76 32.13
C ILE A 207 82.75 78.13 31.89
N LEU A 208 82.85 77.13 31.00
CA LEU A 208 84.13 76.50 30.65
C LEU A 208 85.13 77.48 30.05
N ILE A 209 84.70 78.38 29.17
CA ILE A 209 85.57 79.41 28.59
C ILE A 209 86.10 80.35 29.66
N ILE A 210 85.24 80.80 30.58
CA ILE A 210 85.66 81.71 31.66
C ILE A 210 86.71 81.04 32.54
N ILE A 211 86.50 79.76 32.91
CA ILE A 211 87.47 79.01 33.71
C ILE A 211 88.79 78.84 32.96
N PHE A 212 88.75 78.46 31.68
CA PHE A 212 89.97 78.28 30.87
C PHE A 212 90.75 79.59 30.68
N MET A 213 90.08 80.73 30.59
CA MET A 213 90.74 82.04 30.47
C MET A 213 91.29 82.55 31.81
N HIS A 214 90.67 82.18 32.93
CA HIS A 214 91.11 82.60 34.26
C HIS A 214 92.22 81.70 34.82
N MET A 215 92.32 80.45 34.36
CA MET A 215 93.40 79.53 34.71
C MET A 215 94.64 79.79 33.86
#